data_AF-S8DWC4-F1
#
_entry.id   AF-S8DWC4-F1
#
_cell.length_a   1.000
_cell.length_b   1.000
_cell.length_c   1.000
_cell.angle_alpha   90.00
_cell.angle_beta   90.00
_cell.angle_gamma   90.00
#
_symmetry.space_group_name_H-M   'P 1'
#
loop_
_entity.id
_entity.type
_entity.pdbx_description
1 polymer ?
#
loop_
_entity_poly.entity_id
_entity_poly.type
_entity_poly.pdbx_seq_one_letter_code
_entity_poly.pdbx_strand_id
1 'polypeptide(L)'
;MSMMLPAAYGTPHLLGWNATFPTNLEKLLWWTAALGVTVSGCVVFTFGVLLAQVEGVAELLFEETAVGDVTTQVVQVGVMPIAVVAYVAASGYLLVESMRQLFALPPAAFQLAWWANSIPHFT
;
A
#
# COMPACT_ATOMS: atom_id res chain seq x y z
N MET A 1 6.40 3.21 12.94
CA MET A 1 6.59 4.05 11.73
C MET A 1 6.21 3.31 10.43
N SER A 2 6.29 1.97 10.36
CA SER A 2 6.04 1.16 9.16
C SER A 2 4.57 1.07 8.70
N MET A 3 3.58 1.35 9.54
CA MET A 3 2.15 1.28 9.15
C MET A 3 1.66 2.49 8.35
N MET A 4 2.23 3.67 8.60
CA MET A 4 1.73 4.93 8.05
C MET A 4 2.30 5.21 6.65
N LEU A 5 3.49 4.69 6.34
CA LEU A 5 4.14 4.91 5.05
C LEU A 5 3.36 4.30 3.87
N PRO A 6 2.91 3.02 3.92
CA PRO A 6 2.10 2.44 2.85
C PRO A 6 0.76 3.16 2.70
N ALA A 7 0.16 3.58 3.81
CA ALA A 7 -1.08 4.35 3.78
C ALA A 7 -0.86 5.69 3.07
N ALA A 8 0.13 6.48 3.50
CA ALA A 8 0.45 7.77 2.91
C ALA A 8 0.79 7.66 1.41
N TYR A 9 1.48 6.60 1.00
CA TYR A 9 1.79 6.34 -0.40
C TYR A 9 0.58 5.90 -1.22
N GLY A 10 -0.27 5.00 -0.70
CA GLY A 10 -1.43 4.47 -1.43
C GLY A 10 -2.62 5.43 -1.51
N THR A 11 -2.80 6.32 -0.53
CA THR A 11 -3.98 7.20 -0.45
C THR A 11 -4.17 8.10 -1.69
N PRO A 12 -3.15 8.76 -2.27
CA PRO A 12 -3.30 9.52 -3.50
C PRO A 12 -3.86 8.69 -4.67
N HIS A 13 -3.48 7.41 -4.77
CA HIS A 13 -3.99 6.51 -5.81
C HIS A 13 -5.47 6.17 -5.58
N LEU A 14 -5.90 6.06 -4.32
CA LEU A 14 -7.32 5.92 -3.96
C LEU A 14 -8.13 7.19 -4.27
N LEU A 15 -7.55 8.38 -4.12
CA LEU A 15 -8.23 9.63 -4.53
C LEU A 15 -8.50 9.66 -6.04
N GLY A 16 -7.66 8.98 -6.84
CA GLY A 16 -7.87 8.71 -8.25
C GLY A 16 -8.96 7.66 -8.56
N TRP A 17 -9.88 7.38 -7.63
CA TRP A 17 -10.92 6.34 -7.77
C TRP A 17 -11.71 6.41 -9.08
N ASN A 18 -11.97 7.62 -9.56
CA ASN A 18 -12.75 7.92 -10.76
C ASN A 18 -11.90 8.17 -12.01
N ALA A 19 -10.61 7.82 -11.99
CA ALA A 19 -9.76 7.92 -13.17
C ALA A 19 -10.34 7.10 -14.34
N THR A 20 -10.12 7.59 -15.56
CA THR A 20 -10.57 6.92 -16.80
C THR A 20 -9.54 5.87 -17.21
N PHE A 21 -9.97 4.63 -17.32
CA PHE A 21 -9.14 3.51 -17.77
C PHE A 21 -9.64 2.99 -19.12
N PRO A 22 -8.74 2.57 -20.02
CA PRO A 22 -9.09 1.91 -21.28
C PRO A 22 -9.90 0.62 -21.08
N THR A 23 -9.65 -0.12 -20.01
CA THR A 23 -10.34 -1.39 -19.72
C THR A 23 -10.82 -1.49 -18.27
N ASN A 24 -11.87 -2.30 -18.06
CA ASN A 24 -12.39 -2.61 -16.71
C ASN A 24 -11.38 -3.40 -15.86
N LEU A 25 -10.52 -4.21 -16.51
CA LEU A 25 -9.50 -5.00 -15.81
C LEU A 25 -8.43 -4.10 -15.20
N GLU A 26 -7.93 -3.12 -15.94
CA GLU A 26 -6.95 -2.15 -15.44
C GLU A 26 -7.53 -1.31 -14.30
N LYS A 27 -8.81 -0.92 -14.41
CA LYS A 27 -9.50 -0.23 -13.32
C LYS A 27 -9.60 -1.08 -12.05
N LEU A 28 -9.91 -2.37 -12.19
CA LEU A 28 -9.96 -3.29 -11.05
C LEU A 28 -8.58 -3.48 -10.43
N LEU A 29 -7.55 -3.69 -11.25
CA LEU A 29 -6.15 -3.81 -10.80
C LEU A 29 -5.68 -2.56 -10.07
N TRP A 30 -6.06 -1.37 -10.54
CA TRP A 30 -5.79 -0.12 -9.86
C TRP A 30 -6.40 -0.06 -8.47
N TRP A 31 -7.69 -0.37 -8.35
CA TRP A 31 -8.36 -0.34 -7.05
C TRP A 31 -7.80 -1.36 -6.08
N THR A 32 -7.55 -2.60 -6.52
CA THR A 32 -7.01 -3.64 -5.65
C THR A 32 -5.57 -3.35 -5.25
N ALA A 33 -4.73 -2.84 -6.16
CA ALA A 33 -3.37 -2.42 -5.86
C ALA A 33 -3.34 -1.23 -4.90
N ALA A 34 -4.15 -0.18 -5.15
CA ALA A 34 -4.22 1.00 -4.30
C ALA A 34 -4.72 0.65 -2.89
N LEU A 35 -5.80 -0.14 -2.78
CA LEU A 35 -6.30 -0.61 -1.49
C LEU A 35 -5.25 -1.50 -0.79
N GLY A 36 -4.69 -2.47 -1.50
CA GLY A 36 -3.70 -3.41 -0.96
C GLY A 36 -2.49 -2.69 -0.39
N VAL A 37 -1.92 -1.73 -1.13
CA VAL A 37 -0.82 -0.89 -0.67
C VAL A 37 -1.23 -0.07 0.55
N THR A 38 -2.37 0.62 0.52
CA THR A 38 -2.84 1.44 1.64
C THR A 38 -3.04 0.63 2.93
N VAL A 39 -3.62 -0.57 2.85
CA VAL A 39 -3.93 -1.38 4.05
C VAL A 39 -2.81 -2.32 4.48
N SER A 40 -1.84 -2.60 3.62
CA SER A 40 -0.75 -3.59 3.85
C SER A 40 -0.08 -3.44 5.22
N GLY A 41 0.26 -2.21 5.61
CA GLY A 41 0.90 -1.94 6.90
C GLY A 41 0.02 -2.29 8.10
N CYS A 42 -1.29 -2.02 8.01
CA CYS A 42 -2.25 -2.39 9.04
C CYS A 42 -2.47 -3.90 9.11
N VAL A 43 -2.54 -4.59 7.96
CA VAL A 43 -2.73 -6.04 7.89
C VAL A 43 -1.56 -6.78 8.54
N VAL A 44 -0.32 -6.45 8.17
CA VAL A 44 0.87 -7.11 8.73
C VAL A 44 0.98 -6.87 10.23
N PHE A 45 0.70 -5.64 10.69
CA PHE A 45 0.76 -5.31 12.12
C PHE A 45 -0.32 -6.04 12.92
N THR A 46 -1.58 -5.98 12.49
CA THR A 46 -2.69 -6.66 13.18
C THR A 46 -2.50 -8.16 13.20
N PHE A 47 -2.04 -8.76 12.10
CA PHE A 47 -1.71 -10.17 12.04
C PHE A 47 -0.58 -10.55 13.02
N GLY A 48 0.50 -9.77 13.08
CA GLY A 48 1.59 -9.99 14.04
C GLY A 48 1.14 -9.89 15.50
N VAL A 49 0.29 -8.90 15.83
CA VAL A 49 -0.28 -8.79 17.19
C VAL A 49 -1.16 -9.98 17.53
N LEU A 50 -2.03 -10.43 16.62
CA LEU A 50 -2.89 -11.58 16.85
C LEU A 50 -2.09 -12.85 17.14
N LEU A 51 -1.01 -13.08 16.38
CA LEU A 51 -0.13 -14.21 16.61
C LEU A 51 0.57 -14.15 17.97
N ALA A 52 1.08 -12.98 18.35
CA ALA A 52 1.70 -12.77 19.67
C ALA A 52 0.70 -12.98 20.83
N GLN A 53 -0.58 -12.63 20.63
CA GLN A 53 -1.62 -12.93 21.62
C GLN A 53 -1.88 -14.44 21.75
N VAL A 54 -1.89 -15.17 20.62
CA VAL A 54 -2.05 -16.63 20.62
C VAL A 54 -0.88 -17.32 21.32
N GLU A 55 0.35 -16.88 21.06
CA GLU A 55 1.56 -17.37 21.76
C GLU A 55 1.44 -17.14 23.26
N GLY A 56 1.14 -15.90 23.69
CA GLY A 56 1.04 -15.58 25.12
C GLY A 56 -0.02 -16.40 25.85
N VAL A 57 -1.16 -16.69 25.20
CA VAL A 57 -2.19 -17.58 25.77
C VAL A 57 -1.72 -19.04 25.80
N ALA A 58 -1.03 -19.51 24.76
CA ALA A 58 -0.51 -20.87 24.70
C ALA A 58 0.55 -21.12 25.78
N GLU A 59 1.49 -20.19 25.98
CA GLU A 59 2.52 -20.28 27.03
C GLU A 59 1.89 -20.31 28.43
N LEU A 60 0.86 -19.48 28.67
CA LEU A 60 0.14 -19.46 29.95
C LEU A 60 -0.64 -20.76 30.25
N LEU A 61 -1.15 -21.44 29.22
CA LEU A 61 -1.99 -22.63 29.38
C LEU A 61 -1.20 -23.95 29.35
N PHE A 62 -0.07 -23.99 28.62
CA PHE A 62 0.62 -25.24 28.31
C PHE A 62 2.08 -25.29 28.74
N GLU A 63 2.67 -24.20 29.30
CA GLU A 63 4.09 -24.09 29.67
C GLU A 63 5.07 -24.49 28.54
N GLU A 64 4.60 -24.58 27.29
CA GLU A 64 5.42 -24.94 26.13
C GLU A 64 5.95 -23.70 25.41
N THR A 65 7.27 -23.57 25.38
CA THR A 65 8.00 -22.52 24.65
C THR A 65 8.17 -22.81 23.16
N ALA A 66 7.75 -23.99 22.67
CA ALA A 66 7.90 -24.39 21.27
C ALA A 66 7.01 -23.58 20.30
N VAL A 67 5.91 -22.99 20.80
CA VAL A 67 4.94 -22.24 19.99
C VAL A 67 5.52 -20.91 19.49
N GLY A 68 6.42 -20.26 20.25
CA GLY A 68 7.03 -18.99 19.89
C GLY A 68 7.99 -19.06 18.69
N ASP A 69 8.74 -20.16 18.58
CA ASP A 69 9.72 -20.36 17.51
C ASP A 69 9.03 -20.60 16.16
N VAL A 70 7.97 -21.40 16.14
CA VAL A 70 7.16 -21.68 14.94
C VAL A 70 6.51 -20.42 14.40
N THR A 71 5.93 -19.61 15.28
CA THR A 71 5.23 -18.37 14.90
C THR A 71 6.20 -17.33 14.34
N THR A 72 7.36 -17.17 14.98
CA THR A 72 8.43 -16.30 14.45
C THR A 72 8.87 -16.76 13.07
N GLN A 73 9.02 -18.07 12.85
CA GLN A 73 9.39 -18.63 11.55
C GLN A 73 8.29 -18.41 10.49
N VAL A 74 7.01 -18.61 10.82
CA VAL A 74 5.88 -18.37 9.90
C VAL A 74 5.82 -16.90 9.48
N VAL A 75 6.02 -15.97 10.42
CA VAL A 75 5.99 -14.52 10.11
C VAL A 75 7.20 -14.13 9.25
N GLN A 76 8.41 -14.48 9.66
CA GLN A 76 9.63 -14.03 9.00
C GLN A 76 9.89 -14.70 7.65
N VAL A 77 9.59 -15.99 7.52
CA VAL A 77 9.90 -16.79 6.31
C VAL A 77 8.70 -16.91 5.38
N GLY A 78 7.47 -16.86 5.92
CA GLY A 78 6.24 -16.96 5.13
C GLY A 78 5.64 -15.59 4.81
N VAL A 79 5.11 -14.93 5.84
CA VAL A 79 4.21 -13.77 5.66
C VAL A 79 4.95 -12.53 5.16
N MET A 80 6.09 -12.20 5.77
CA MET A 80 6.87 -11.01 5.42
C MET A 80 7.34 -11.00 3.96
N PRO A 81 8.00 -12.05 3.41
CA PRO A 81 8.45 -12.01 2.02
C PRO A 81 7.28 -11.96 1.04
N ILE A 82 6.18 -12.67 1.30
CA ILE A 82 4.98 -12.60 0.45
C ILE A 82 4.40 -11.19 0.46
N ALA A 83 4.29 -10.56 1.64
CA ALA A 83 3.79 -9.20 1.77
C ALA A 83 4.69 -8.19 1.04
N VAL A 84 6.03 -8.35 1.12
CA VAL A 84 6.99 -7.50 0.40
C VAL A 84 6.83 -7.65 -1.11
N VAL A 85 6.77 -8.87 -1.62
CA VAL A 85 6.60 -9.11 -3.07
C VAL A 85 5.28 -8.52 -3.56
N ALA A 86 4.18 -8.75 -2.84
CA ALA A 86 2.88 -8.18 -3.18
C ALA A 86 2.89 -6.65 -3.15
N TYR A 87 3.52 -6.05 -2.13
CA TYR A 87 3.66 -4.60 -2.00
C TYR A 87 4.47 -4.00 -3.16
N VAL A 88 5.61 -4.60 -3.50
CA VAL A 88 6.48 -4.13 -4.60
C VAL A 88 5.77 -4.26 -5.94
N ALA A 89 5.11 -5.38 -6.19
CA ALA A 89 4.35 -5.59 -7.43
C ALA A 89 3.20 -4.58 -7.57
N ALA A 90 2.41 -4.38 -6.51
CA ALA A 90 1.30 -3.43 -6.50
C ALA A 90 1.81 -1.98 -6.66
N SER A 91 2.87 -1.61 -5.95
CA SER A 91 3.47 -0.27 -6.06
C SER A 91 4.05 -0.02 -7.45
N GLY A 92 4.71 -1.02 -8.03
CA GLY A 92 5.22 -0.95 -9.41
C GLY A 92 4.09 -0.75 -10.42
N TYR A 93 3.00 -1.49 -10.27
CA TYR A 93 1.81 -1.32 -11.09
C TYR A 93 1.20 0.09 -10.96
N LEU A 94 1.00 0.58 -9.73
CA LEU A 94 0.48 1.93 -9.49
C LEU A 94 1.36 3.01 -10.10
N LEU A 95 2.69 2.86 -10.01
CA LEU A 95 3.64 3.79 -10.61
C LEU A 95 3.51 3.83 -12.13
N VAL A 96 3.54 2.67 -12.79
CA VAL A 96 3.43 2.56 -14.25
C VAL A 96 2.09 3.12 -14.74
N GLU A 97 1.01 2.76 -14.08
CA GLU A 97 -0.34 3.21 -14.44
C GLU A 97 -0.52 4.72 -14.22
N SER A 98 0.04 5.27 -13.15
CA SER A 98 0.03 6.72 -12.88
C SER A 98 0.75 7.50 -13.99
N MET A 99 1.90 7.00 -14.47
CA MET A 99 2.61 7.62 -15.59
C MET A 99 1.78 7.56 -16.87
N ARG A 100 1.13 6.42 -17.15
CA ARG A 100 0.26 6.27 -18.32
C ARG A 100 -0.90 7.27 -18.31
N GLN A 101 -1.54 7.46 -17.16
CA GLN A 101 -2.61 8.43 -16.98
C GLN A 101 -2.12 9.87 -17.15
N LEU A 102 -0.92 10.18 -16.65
CA LEU A 102 -0.31 11.50 -16.79
C LEU A 102 -0.15 11.90 -18.27
N PHE A 103 0.30 10.97 -19.12
CA PHE A 103 0.44 11.21 -20.56
C PHE A 103 -0.88 11.25 -21.33
N ALA A 104 -1.97 10.72 -20.76
CA ALA A 104 -3.30 10.72 -21.36
C ALA A 104 -4.13 11.96 -21.01
N LEU A 105 -3.62 12.85 -20.14
CA LEU A 105 -4.34 14.05 -19.71
C LEU A 105 -4.49 15.08 -20.84
N PRO A 106 -5.61 15.83 -20.86
CA PRO A 106 -5.79 16.90 -21.83
C PRO A 106 -4.75 18.02 -21.62
N PRO A 107 -4.36 18.75 -22.67
CA PRO A 107 -3.39 19.85 -22.59
C PRO A 107 -3.73 20.91 -21.52
N ALA A 108 -5.02 21.12 -21.25
CA ALA A 108 -5.51 22.04 -20.23
C ALA A 108 -5.05 21.66 -18.80
N ALA A 109 -4.80 20.38 -18.52
CA ALA A 109 -4.32 19.91 -17.21
C ALA A 109 -2.88 20.38 -16.91
N PHE A 110 -2.11 20.75 -17.94
CA PHE A 110 -0.74 21.26 -17.80
C PHE A 110 -0.68 22.79 -17.75
N GLN A 111 -1.80 23.49 -17.92
CA GLN A 111 -1.82 24.94 -17.73
C GLN A 111 -1.71 25.27 -16.25
N LEU A 112 -0.87 26.25 -15.93
CA LEU A 112 -0.70 26.69 -14.55
C LEU A 112 -2.03 27.17 -13.99
N ALA A 113 -2.31 26.76 -12.75
CA ALA A 113 -3.44 27.31 -12.02
C ALA A 113 -3.26 28.82 -11.87
N TRP A 114 -4.36 29.57 -11.95
CA TRP A 114 -4.36 31.05 -11.92
C TRP A 114 -3.64 31.64 -10.69
N TRP A 115 -3.67 30.93 -9.55
CA TRP A 115 -2.98 31.36 -8.33
C TRP A 115 -1.46 31.28 -8.46
N ALA A 116 -0.92 30.37 -9.28
CA ALA A 116 0.51 30.26 -9.51
C ALA A 116 1.05 31.49 -10.28
N ASN A 117 0.21 32.10 -11.12
CA ASN A 117 0.51 33.38 -11.77
C ASN A 117 0.46 34.59 -10.81
N SER A 118 -0.07 34.40 -9.59
CA SER A 118 -0.16 35.46 -8.57
C SER A 118 1.09 35.52 -7.67
N ILE A 119 2.00 34.55 -7.79
CA ILE A 119 3.28 34.57 -7.08
C ILE A 119 4.24 35.47 -7.88
N PRO A 120 4.83 36.51 -7.25
CA PRO A 120 5.81 37.35 -7.94
C PRO A 120 6.99 36.48 -8.37
N HIS A 121 7.16 36.32 -9.68
CA HIS A 121 8.31 35.66 -10.27
C HIS A 121 9.43 36.71 -10.38
N PHE A 122 10.57 36.41 -9.78
CA PHE A 122 11.78 37.21 -9.99
C PHE A 122 12.32 36.89 -11.38
N THR A 123 11.91 37.66 -12.38
CA THR A 123 12.70 37.87 -13.61
C THR A 123 13.85 38.83 -13.33
#